data_AF-A0A819IUC0-F1
#
_entry.id   AF-A0A819IUC0-F1
#
_cell.length_a   1.000
_cell.length_b   1.000
_cell.length_c   1.000
_cell.angle_alpha   90.00
_cell.angle_beta   90.00
_cell.angle_gamma   90.00
#
_symmetry.space_group_name_H-M   'P 1'
#
loop_
_entity.id
_entity.type
_entity.pdbx_description
1 polymer ?
#
loop_
_entity_poly.entity_id
_entity_poly.type
_entity_poly.pdbx_seq_one_letter_code
_entity_poly.pdbx_strand_id
1 'polypeptide(L)'
;MLSMIINAARSFTLKSIIVASAWNDNLTLEITGKRGGSVFKSKRLTLQLQPQWIEFNWPDLEIVNFSSYGGEPNSDVKGRGTQFAFDNLCVEFSK
;
A
#
# COMPACT_ATOMS: atom_id res chain seq x y z
N MET A 1 4.01 -13.74 -1.29
CA MET A 1 4.20 -12.31 -0.94
C MET A 1 4.34 -11.55 -2.24
N LEU A 2 3.51 -10.53 -2.45
CA LEU A 2 3.61 -9.62 -3.58
C LEU A 2 4.21 -8.30 -3.10
N SER A 3 5.07 -7.68 -3.91
CA SER A 3 5.67 -6.37 -3.61
C SER A 3 5.43 -5.40 -4.75
N MET A 4 5.02 -4.18 -4.43
CA MET A 4 4.89 -3.06 -5.37
C MET A 4 5.70 -1.87 -4.85
N ILE A 5 6.48 -1.25 -5.73
CA ILE A 5 7.36 -0.13 -5.40
C ILE A 5 6.94 1.11 -6.19
N ILE A 6 6.82 2.23 -5.48
CA ILE A 6 6.78 3.57 -6.06
C ILE A 6 8.13 4.20 -5.78
N ASN A 7 8.83 4.59 -6.84
CA ASN A 7 10.13 5.25 -6.79
C ASN A 7 10.08 6.52 -7.62
N ALA A 8 10.54 7.63 -7.07
CA ALA A 8 10.51 8.93 -7.73
C ALA A 8 11.89 9.57 -7.78
N ALA A 9 12.14 10.39 -8.82
CA ALA A 9 13.40 11.10 -9.00
C ALA A 9 13.64 12.22 -7.97
N ARG A 10 12.59 12.67 -7.29
CA ARG A 10 12.61 13.69 -6.24
C ARG A 10 11.75 13.24 -5.07
N SER A 11 12.02 13.78 -3.90
CA SER A 11 11.23 13.47 -2.71
C SER A 11 9.78 13.92 -2.84
N PHE A 12 8.88 13.19 -2.19
CA PHE A 12 7.45 13.45 -2.20
C PHE A 12 6.83 13.17 -0.84
N THR A 13 5.66 13.75 -0.63
CA THR A 13 4.76 13.43 0.48
C THR A 13 3.72 12.42 0.00
N LEU A 14 3.64 11.26 0.65
CA LEU A 14 2.52 10.34 0.46
C LEU A 14 1.32 10.88 1.27
N LYS A 15 0.24 11.27 0.59
CA LYS A 15 -0.95 11.86 1.23
C LYS A 15 -1.98 10.78 1.54
N SER A 16 -2.46 10.09 0.51
CA SER A 16 -3.54 9.11 0.64
C SER A 16 -3.54 8.08 -0.48
N ILE A 17 -4.33 7.02 -0.28
CA ILE A 17 -4.61 5.97 -1.27
C ILE A 17 -5.96 5.32 -0.94
N ILE A 18 -6.67 4.80 -1.94
CA ILE A 18 -7.75 3.82 -1.76
C ILE A 18 -7.15 2.43 -2.01
N VAL A 19 -7.35 1.49 -1.09
CA VAL A 19 -6.84 0.11 -1.21
C VAL A 19 -7.91 -0.92 -0.86
N ALA A 20 -7.85 -2.08 -1.50
CA ALA A 20 -8.69 -3.25 -1.20
C ALA A 20 -7.90 -4.54 -1.45
N SER A 21 -8.24 -5.63 -0.78
CA SER A 21 -7.77 -6.95 -1.22
C SER A 21 -8.51 -7.37 -2.48
N ALA A 22 -7.85 -8.12 -3.36
CA ALA A 22 -8.48 -8.58 -4.60
C ALA A 22 -9.33 -9.84 -4.37
N TRP A 23 -8.80 -10.80 -3.59
CA TRP A 23 -9.37 -12.15 -3.48
C TRP A 23 -9.49 -12.69 -2.06
N ASN A 24 -8.65 -12.23 -1.14
CA ASN A 24 -8.59 -12.76 0.22
C ASN A 24 -9.20 -11.78 1.23
N ASP A 25 -9.97 -12.29 2.18
CA ASP A 25 -10.32 -11.56 3.40
C ASP A 25 -9.12 -11.46 4.34
N ASN A 26 -9.10 -10.42 5.16
CA ASN A 26 -8.06 -10.19 6.16
C ASN A 26 -6.62 -10.21 5.60
N LEU A 27 -6.43 -9.79 4.34
CA LEU A 27 -5.12 -9.73 3.71
C LEU A 27 -4.25 -8.68 4.41
N THR A 28 -3.05 -9.05 4.84
CA THR A 28 -2.13 -8.07 5.43
C THR A 28 -1.44 -7.28 4.33
N LEU A 29 -1.46 -5.94 4.43
CA LEU A 29 -0.67 -5.02 3.63
C LEU A 29 0.30 -4.26 4.52
N GLU A 30 1.59 -4.43 4.29
CA GLU A 30 2.66 -3.68 4.92
C GLU A 30 3.17 -2.59 3.96
N ILE A 31 3.13 -1.34 4.42
CA ILE A 31 3.51 -0.16 3.66
C ILE A 31 4.72 0.44 4.36
N THR A 32 5.82 0.62 3.63
CA THR A 32 7.06 1.23 4.15
C THR A 32 7.46 2.39 3.27
N GLY A 33 7.67 3.56 3.88
CA GLY A 33 8.25 4.74 3.24
C GLY A 33 9.74 4.81 3.56
N LYS A 34 10.59 5.04 2.55
CA LYS A 34 12.03 5.18 2.70
C LYS A 34 12.51 6.60 2.38
N ARG A 35 13.55 7.03 3.09
CA ARG A 35 14.27 8.30 2.93
C ARG A 35 15.76 8.02 3.13
N GLY A 36 16.63 8.48 2.23
CA GLY A 36 18.06 8.19 2.27
C GLY A 36 18.35 6.68 2.27
N GLY A 37 17.58 5.90 1.50
CA GLY A 37 17.71 4.44 1.41
C GLY A 37 17.24 3.62 2.64
N SER A 38 16.93 4.27 3.77
CA SER A 38 16.47 3.61 5.00
C SER A 38 14.97 3.71 5.18
N VAL A 39 14.35 2.75 5.89
CA VAL A 39 12.93 2.84 6.25
C VAL A 39 12.75 4.00 7.24
N PHE A 40 11.88 4.94 6.88
CA PHE A 40 11.55 6.12 7.66
C PHE A 40 10.17 6.03 8.31
N LYS A 41 9.19 5.45 7.61
CA LYS A 41 7.82 5.24 8.10
C LYS A 41 7.33 3.85 7.74
N SER A 42 6.45 3.29 8.56
CA SER A 42 5.76 2.05 8.25
C SER A 42 4.31 2.06 8.75
N LYS A 43 3.45 1.31 8.07
CA LYS A 43 2.04 1.10 8.43
C LYS A 43 1.66 -0.32 8.02
N ARG A 44 0.97 -1.03 8.90
CA ARG A 44 0.36 -2.33 8.58
C ARG A 44 -1.15 -2.16 8.56
N LEU A 45 -1.79 -2.69 7.53
CA LEU A 45 -3.23 -2.67 7.33
C LEU A 45 -3.75 -4.09 7.18
N THR A 46 -4.98 -4.31 7.62
CA THR A 46 -5.76 -5.51 7.29
C THR A 46 -6.78 -5.10 6.23
N LEU A 47 -6.63 -5.65 5.03
CA LEU A 47 -7.50 -5.37 3.89
C LEU A 47 -8.65 -6.36 3.83
N GLN A 48 -9.78 -5.87 3.32
CA GLN A 48 -10.94 -6.65 2.90
C GLN A 48 -11.22 -6.32 1.43
N LEU A 49 -12.19 -7.03 0.82
CA LEU A 49 -12.63 -6.77 -0.55
C LEU A 49 -13.24 -5.37 -0.70
N GLN A 50 -13.80 -4.81 0.37
CA GLN A 50 -14.31 -3.44 0.37
C GLN A 50 -13.16 -2.42 0.34
N PRO A 51 -13.16 -1.45 -0.59
CA PRO A 51 -12.14 -0.41 -0.63
C PRO A 51 -12.15 0.47 0.62
N GLN A 52 -10.96 0.77 1.13
CA GLN A 52 -10.73 1.66 2.25
C GLN A 52 -9.83 2.81 1.85
N TRP A 53 -10.21 4.03 2.24
CA TRP A 53 -9.36 5.22 2.12
C TRP A 53 -8.38 5.28 3.27
N ILE A 54 -7.09 5.42 2.95
CA ILE A 54 -6.01 5.49 3.94
C ILE A 54 -5.29 6.82 3.83
N GLU A 55 -5.17 7.50 4.95
CA GLU A 55 -4.36 8.71 5.09
C GLU A 55 -2.99 8.39 5.69
N PHE A 56 -1.97 9.14 5.24
CA PHE A 56 -0.58 9.01 5.69
C PHE A 56 0.00 10.37 6.11
N ASN A 57 0.04 11.33 5.18
CA ASN A 57 0.79 12.57 5.30
C ASN A 57 2.27 12.34 5.67
N TRP A 58 2.94 11.40 5.00
CA TRP A 58 4.35 11.08 5.23
C TRP A 58 5.25 11.90 4.31
N PRO A 59 6.04 12.85 4.85
CA PRO A 59 6.84 13.76 4.04
C PRO A 59 8.20 13.17 3.65
N ASP A 60 8.82 13.80 2.65
CA ASP A 60 10.15 13.53 2.10
C ASP A 60 10.49 12.04 1.98
N LEU A 61 9.60 11.30 1.32
CA LEU A 61 9.85 9.94 0.89
C LEU A 61 10.50 9.94 -0.49
N GLU A 62 11.42 9.01 -0.71
CA GLU A 62 12.01 8.71 -2.02
C GLU A 62 11.35 7.46 -2.62
N ILE A 63 11.03 6.50 -1.75
CA ILE A 63 10.46 5.21 -2.13
C ILE A 63 9.31 4.88 -1.19
N VAL A 64 8.23 4.33 -1.73
CA VAL A 64 7.20 3.63 -0.96
C VAL A 64 7.12 2.19 -1.45
N ASN A 65 7.24 1.23 -0.55
CA ASN A 65 7.03 -0.18 -0.84
C ASN A 65 5.76 -0.68 -0.16
N PHE A 66 4.96 -1.43 -0.92
CA PHE A 66 3.75 -2.10 -0.50
C PHE A 66 4.00 -3.60 -0.61
N SER A 67 3.86 -4.32 0.50
CA SER A 67 4.05 -5.77 0.56
C SER A 67 2.80 -6.43 1.10
N SER A 68 2.22 -7.36 0.37
CA SER A 68 1.00 -8.05 0.78
C SER A 68 1.21 -9.57 0.97
N TYR A 69 0.60 -10.09 2.03
CA TYR A 69 0.70 -11.49 2.43
C TYR A 69 -0.44 -11.93 3.36
N GLY A 70 -0.59 -13.25 3.52
CA GLY A 70 -1.62 -13.85 4.38
C GLY A 70 -3.03 -13.69 3.82
N GLY A 71 -4.00 -13.61 4.74
CA GLY A 71 -5.42 -13.60 4.44
C GLY A 71 -5.98 -14.97 4.05
N GLU A 72 -7.30 -15.07 4.05
CA GLU A 72 -8.05 -16.29 3.74
C GLU A 72 -8.85 -16.11 2.44
N PRO A 73 -8.91 -17.12 1.55
CA PRO A 73 -9.71 -17.02 0.34
C PRO A 73 -11.19 -16.68 0.65
N ASN A 74 -11.70 -15.61 0.07
CA ASN A 74 -13.10 -15.23 0.20
C ASN A 74 -13.97 -16.10 -0.75
N SER A 75 -15.02 -16.73 -0.23
CA SER A 75 -15.87 -17.66 -0.98
C SER A 75 -16.75 -17.01 -2.05
N ASP A 76 -16.98 -15.70 -1.95
CA ASP A 76 -17.93 -14.95 -2.78
C ASP A 76 -17.30 -14.43 -4.07
N VAL A 77 -15.98 -14.54 -4.22
CA VAL A 77 -15.25 -14.10 -5.41
C VAL A 77 -14.49 -15.24 -6.08
N LYS A 78 -14.42 -15.17 -7.41
CA LYS A 78 -13.63 -16.10 -8.22
C LYS A 78 -12.21 -15.56 -8.35
N GLY A 79 -11.30 -16.09 -7.55
CA GLY A 79 -9.88 -15.77 -7.62
C GLY A 79 -9.14 -16.27 -6.39
N ARG A 80 -7.82 -16.16 -6.39
CA ARG A 80 -6.98 -16.59 -5.27
C ARG A 80 -5.72 -15.74 -5.20
N GLY A 81 -5.24 -15.53 -3.99
CA GLY A 81 -3.87 -15.07 -3.75
C GLY A 81 -3.80 -13.77 -2.98
N THR A 82 -2.57 -13.28 -2.83
CA THR A 82 -2.26 -12.15 -1.94
C THR A 82 -2.26 -10.81 -2.69
N GLN A 83 -2.93 -10.72 -3.83
CA GLN A 83 -3.03 -9.49 -4.61
C GLN A 83 -3.96 -8.48 -3.91
N PHE A 84 -3.63 -7.21 -4.08
CA PHE A 84 -4.46 -6.08 -3.67
C PHE A 84 -4.65 -5.15 -4.87
N ALA A 85 -5.69 -4.34 -4.82
CA ALA A 85 -5.93 -3.26 -5.77
C ALA A 85 -5.74 -1.92 -5.05
N PHE A 86 -5.37 -0.89 -5.80
CA PHE A 86 -5.34 0.47 -5.30
C PHE A 86 -5.82 1.47 -6.36
N ASP A 87 -6.34 2.60 -5.91
CA ASP A 87 -6.75 3.74 -6.74
C ASP A 87 -6.56 5.05 -5.97
N ASN A 88 -6.74 6.19 -6.64
CA ASN A 88 -6.69 7.54 -6.07
C ASN A 88 -5.44 7.81 -5.23
N LEU A 89 -4.29 7.27 -5.67
CA LEU A 89 -3.01 7.56 -5.05
C LEU A 89 -2.73 9.07 -5.13
N CYS A 90 -2.65 9.73 -3.98
CA CYS A 90 -2.33 11.14 -3.88
C CYS A 90 -0.91 11.31 -3.33
N VAL A 91 -0.05 11.91 -4.15
CA VAL A 91 1.31 12.31 -3.77
C VAL A 91 1.51 13.78 -4.08
N GLU A 92 2.28 14.45 -3.23
CA GLU A 92 2.67 15.84 -3.43
C GLU A 92 4.20 15.91 -3.50
N PHE A 93 4.74 16.34 -4.63
CA PHE A 93 6.18 16.50 -4.76
C PHE A 93 6.67 17.71 -4.00
N SER A 94 7.81 17.56 -3.32
CA SER A 94 8.51 18.70 -2.74
C SER A 94 8.86 19.70 -3.85
N LYS A 95 8.75 20.99 -3.52
CA LYS A 95 9.13 22.08 -4.43
C LYS A 95 10.62 22.03 -4.76
#